data_AF-A0A4V2VIE2-F1
#
_entry.id   AF-A0A4V2VIE2-F1
#
_cell.length_a   1.000
_cell.length_b   1.000
_cell.length_c   1.000
_cell.angle_alpha   90.00
_cell.angle_beta   90.00
_cell.angle_gamma   90.00
#
_symmetry.space_group_name_H-M   'P 1'
#
loop_
_entity.id
_entity.type
_entity.pdbx_description
1 polymer ?
#
loop_
_entity_poly.entity_id
_entity_poly.type
_entity_poly.pdbx_seq_one_letter_code
_entity_poly.pdbx_strand_id
1 'polypeptide(L)' 'MSGDDPMTGAQASYLTTLSEEAGEDLPANNLSKAEAFRRIDELKTKTQPGLKAAA' A
#
# COMPACT_ATOMS: atom_id res chain seq x y z
N MET A 1 6.84 -9.04 -15.13
CA MET A 1 7.33 -7.94 -14.27
C MET A 1 7.73 -8.57 -12.96
N SER A 2 8.99 -8.43 -12.55
CA SER A 2 9.52 -9.09 -11.37
C SER A 2 9.00 -8.39 -10.11
N GLY A 3 8.78 -9.14 -9.04
CA GLY A 3 8.37 -8.56 -7.76
C GLY A 3 9.42 -7.65 -7.14
N ASP A 4 10.68 -7.86 -7.50
CA ASP A 4 11.86 -7.15 -6.97
C ASP A 4 12.15 -5.82 -7.69
N ASP A 5 11.39 -5.50 -8.75
CA ASP A 5 11.48 -4.19 -9.41
C ASP A 5 11.13 -3.10 -8.38
N PRO A 6 11.69 -1.88 -8.49
CA PRO A 6 11.26 -0.75 -7.65
C PRO A 6 9.76 -0.52 -7.72
N MET A 7 9.14 -0.07 -6.63
CA MET A 7 7.74 0.29 -6.64
C MET A 7 7.44 1.37 -7.70
N THR A 8 6.25 1.31 -8.29
CA THR A 8 5.84 2.34 -9.25
C THR A 8 5.43 3.62 -8.52
N GLY A 9 5.46 4.77 -9.21
CA GLY A 9 4.97 6.03 -8.64
C GLY A 9 3.51 5.92 -8.14
N ALA A 10 2.67 5.15 -8.82
CA ALA A 10 1.29 4.91 -8.40
C ALA A 10 1.21 4.13 -7.07
N GLN A 11 2.07 3.13 -6.88
CA GLN A 11 2.15 2.41 -5.61
C GLN A 11 2.63 3.32 -4.48
N ALA A 12 3.64 4.15 -4.74
CA ALA A 12 4.15 5.11 -3.75
C ALA A 12 3.07 6.11 -3.31
N SER A 13 2.40 6.77 -4.27
CA SER A 13 1.31 7.71 -3.95
C SER A 13 0.19 7.05 -3.17
N TYR A 14 -0.19 5.82 -3.53
CA TYR A 14 -1.28 5.13 -2.84
C TYR A 14 -0.88 4.68 -1.43
N LEU A 15 0.36 4.21 -1.23
CA LEU A 15 0.88 3.90 0.11
C LEU A 15 0.89 5.14 1.01
N THR A 16 1.28 6.31 0.50
CA THR A 16 1.24 7.56 1.26
C THR A 16 -0.18 7.84 1.76
N THR A 17 -1.17 7.86 0.87
CA THR A 17 -2.57 8.09 1.25
C THR A 17 -3.07 7.08 2.28
N LEU A 18 -2.81 5.79 2.07
CA LEU A 18 -3.24 4.75 3.01
C LEU A 18 -2.53 4.83 4.36
N SER A 19 -1.26 5.25 4.39
CA SER A 19 -0.51 5.42 5.64
C SER A 19 -1.05 6.62 6.42
N GLU A 20 -1.34 7.73 5.74
CA GLU A 20 -1.99 8.90 6.33
C GLU A 20 -3.38 8.56 6.90
N GLU A 21 -4.22 7.84 6.14
CA GLU A 21 -5.54 7.38 6.57
C GLU A 21 -5.46 6.43 7.78
N ALA A 22 -4.44 5.57 7.83
CA ALA A 22 -4.21 4.64 8.94
C ALA A 22 -3.55 5.30 10.15
N GLY A 23 -3.04 6.53 10.02
CA GLY A 23 -2.18 7.17 11.03
C GLY A 23 -0.86 6.42 11.25
N GLU A 24 -0.34 5.74 10.23
CA GLU A 24 0.94 5.03 10.25
C GLU A 24 2.07 5.86 9.59
N ASP A 25 3.31 5.47 9.85
CA ASP A 25 4.47 6.10 9.22
C ASP A 25 4.44 5.95 7.70
N LEU A 26 4.96 6.99 7.02
CA LEU A 26 5.07 7.00 5.57
C LEU A 26 5.95 5.85 5.04
N PRO A 27 5.62 5.29 3.87
CA PRO A 27 6.35 4.17 3.29
C PRO A 27 7.81 4.53 2.98
N ALA A 28 8.71 3.56 3.10
CA ALA A 28 10.09 3.74 2.68
C ALA A 28 10.19 3.95 1.16
N ASN A 29 11.04 4.88 0.72
CA ASN A 29 11.17 5.25 -0.70
C ASN A 29 11.81 4.15 -1.58
N ASN A 30 12.35 3.09 -0.98
CA ASN A 30 13.11 2.04 -1.65
C ASN A 30 12.40 0.68 -1.66
N LEU A 31 11.09 0.64 -1.41
CA LEU A 31 10.33 -0.61 -1.48
C LEU A 31 10.32 -1.17 -2.90
N SER A 32 10.44 -2.48 -3.00
CA SER A 32 10.13 -3.20 -4.22
C SER A 32 8.63 -3.18 -4.51
N LYS A 33 8.25 -3.47 -5.75
CA LYS A 33 6.88 -3.56 -6.23
C LYS A 33 6.08 -4.59 -5.43
N ALA A 34 6.70 -5.73 -5.08
CA ALA A 34 6.09 -6.77 -4.28
C ALA A 34 5.90 -6.34 -2.83
N GLU A 35 6.88 -5.67 -2.21
CA GLU A 35 6.75 -5.13 -0.85
C GLU A 35 5.68 -4.04 -0.79
N ALA A 36 5.68 -3.12 -1.76
CA ALA A 36 4.67 -2.09 -1.86
C ALA A 36 3.27 -2.67 -2.02
N PHE A 37 3.11 -3.72 -2.85
CA PHE A 37 1.83 -4.42 -2.99
C PHE A 37 1.35 -5.05 -1.67
N ARG A 38 2.23 -5.77 -0.95
CA ARG A 38 1.89 -6.37 0.35
C ARG A 38 1.45 -5.31 1.36
N ARG A 39 2.20 -4.21 1.44
CA ARG A 39 1.91 -3.12 2.37
C ARG A 39 0.61 -2.39 2.04
N ILE A 40 0.29 -2.23 0.75
CA ILE A 40 -1.01 -1.70 0.30
C ILE A 40 -2.14 -2.62 0.78
N ASP A 41 -2.02 -3.94 0.62
CA ASP A 41 -3.08 -4.88 1.02
C ASP A 41 -3.36 -4.85 2.53
N GLU A 42 -2.29 -4.80 3.33
CA GLU A 42 -2.37 -4.63 4.78
C GLU A 42 -3.07 -3.32 5.17
N LEU A 43 -2.63 -2.19 4.60
CA LEU A 43 -3.17 -0.88 4.94
C LEU A 43 -4.61 -0.72 4.47
N LYS A 44 -4.97 -1.18 3.27
CA LYS A 44 -6.37 -1.18 2.78
C LYS A 44 -7.30 -1.91 3.72
N THR A 45 -6.84 -3.03 4.28
CA THR A 45 -7.63 -3.80 5.25
C THR A 45 -7.86 -3.01 6.54
N LYS A 46 -6.91 -2.17 6.94
CA LYS A 46 -7.00 -1.30 8.13
C LYS A 46 -7.86 -0.05 7.88
N THR A 47 -7.68 0.63 6.75
CA THR A 47 -8.35 1.92 6.48
C THR A 47 -9.74 1.78 5.87
N GLN A 48 -10.01 0.67 5.18
CA GLN A 48 -11.28 0.44 4.47
C GLN A 48 -11.96 -0.88 4.89
N PRO A 49 -12.42 -1.02 6.15
CA PRO A 49 -13.10 -2.21 6.63
C PRO A 49 -14.43 -2.55 5.92
N GLY A 50 -14.94 -1.68 5.03
CA GLY A 50 -16.16 -1.88 4.23
C GLY A 50 -15.97 -2.59 2.87
N LEU A 51 -14.75 -2.69 2.33
CA LEU A 51 -14.55 -3.27 0.99
C LEU A 51 -14.74 -4.80 0.95
N LYS A 52 -14.73 -5.47 2.12
CA LYS A 52 -15.06 -6.89 2.26
C LYS A 52 -16.55 -7.19 2.44
N ALA A 53 -17.42 -6.17 2.52
CA ALA A 53 -18.85 -6.33 2.84
C ALA A 53 -19.79 -5.80 1.73
N ALA A 54 -19.42 -6.01 0.47
CA ALA A 54 -20.37 -5.97 -0.64
C ALA A 54 -20.24 -7.29 -1.41
N ALA A 55 -20.86 -8.33 -0.85
CA ALA A 55 -21.20 -9.56 -1.56
C ALA A 55 -22.46 -9.34 -2.40
#